data_AF-A0A9P7K7Y6-F1
#
_entry.id   AF-A0A9P7K7Y6-F1
#
_cell.length_a   1.000
_cell.length_b   1.000
_cell.length_c   1.000
_cell.angle_alpha   90.00
_cell.angle_beta   90.00
_cell.angle_gamma   90.00
#
_symmetry.space_group_name_H-M   'P 1'
#
loop_
_entity.id
_entity.type
_entity.pdbx_description
1 polymer ?
#
loop_
_entity_poly.entity_id
_entity_poly.type
_entity_poly.pdbx_seq_one_letter_code
_entity_poly.pdbx_strand_id
1 'polypeptide(L)'
;MRTVYSVPNHREYLRGGYPSEPFLAEAASLNLWEIMTNTPTTATTAHDISEKHDISEKYKDKIPEVIANWFEAGLISKGQRGELVARILLTLAHDLCVIDALKPSKPTTFSRKIPVVEFLEKLIHPDFHDKILDARPQNMEGKTLREAFAGCYIHGTQFIKAGDNSIVTDEAALYAFIRGAFIQGGDYLAAMDIIIPILMKDEKLDRWI
;
A
#
# COMPACT_ATOMS: atom_id res chain seq x y z
N MET A 1 -13.21 -6.13 -7.83
CA MET A 1 -14.52 -5.62 -8.32
C MET A 1 -14.46 -5.54 -9.85
N ARG A 2 -15.45 -6.07 -10.59
CA ARG A 2 -15.43 -6.00 -12.08
C ARG A 2 -15.99 -4.65 -12.53
N THR A 3 -15.18 -3.82 -13.19
CA THR A 3 -15.60 -2.51 -13.68
C THR A 3 -16.03 -2.61 -15.12
N VAL A 4 -17.12 -1.93 -15.45
CA VAL A 4 -17.61 -1.81 -16.82
C VAL A 4 -16.83 -0.68 -17.50
N TYR A 5 -16.08 -1.01 -18.55
CA TYR A 5 -15.34 -0.04 -19.35
C TYR A 5 -16.22 0.63 -20.40
N SER A 6 -17.14 -0.14 -21.01
CA SER A 6 -18.10 0.40 -21.96
C SER A 6 -19.39 -0.41 -22.01
N VAL A 7 -20.49 0.32 -22.25
CA VAL A 7 -21.82 -0.22 -22.54
C VAL A 7 -22.23 0.27 -23.93
N PRO A 8 -22.21 -0.59 -24.96
CA PRO A 8 -22.74 -0.25 -26.28
C PRO A 8 -24.23 0.14 -26.21
N ASN A 9 -24.67 1.03 -27.12
CA ASN A 9 -26.06 1.53 -27.15
C ASN A 9 -27.13 0.44 -27.27
N HIS A 10 -26.82 -0.68 -27.94
CA HIS A 10 -27.73 -1.80 -28.09
C HIS A 10 -27.85 -2.67 -26.83
N ARG A 11 -26.96 -2.49 -25.84
CA ARG A 11 -26.99 -3.11 -24.49
C ARG A 11 -26.98 -4.65 -24.44
N GLU A 12 -26.68 -5.33 -25.54
CA GLU A 12 -26.67 -6.80 -25.58
C GLU A 12 -25.43 -7.41 -24.91
N TYR A 13 -24.35 -6.65 -24.79
CA TYR A 13 -23.17 -7.03 -24.03
C TYR A 13 -22.58 -5.84 -23.29
N LEU A 14 -21.77 -6.13 -22.28
CA LEU A 14 -21.01 -5.15 -21.50
C LEU A 14 -19.53 -5.48 -21.65
N ARG A 15 -18.72 -4.50 -22.05
CA ARG A 15 -17.27 -4.66 -22.01
C ARG A 15 -16.80 -4.25 -20.62
N GLY A 16 -16.53 -5.22 -19.78
CA GLY A 16 -15.99 -5.00 -18.44
C GLY A 16 -14.79 -5.90 -18.17
N GLY A 17 -13.86 -5.39 -17.38
CA GLY A 17 -12.71 -6.14 -16.91
C GLY A 17 -12.51 -5.96 -15.41
N TYR A 18 -11.44 -6.52 -14.90
CA TYR A 18 -10.89 -6.14 -13.61
C TYR A 18 -9.82 -5.11 -13.95
N PRO A 19 -10.15 -3.80 -13.98
CA PRO A 19 -9.12 -2.78 -14.10
C PRO A 19 -8.04 -3.07 -13.07
N SER A 20 -6.80 -2.69 -13.38
CA SER A 20 -5.81 -2.52 -12.33
C SER A 20 -6.53 -1.77 -11.22
N GLU A 21 -6.61 -2.36 -10.04
CA GLU A 21 -7.29 -1.80 -8.90
C GLU A 21 -6.76 -0.40 -8.42
N PRO A 22 -5.65 0.21 -8.93
CA PRO A 22 -5.13 1.45 -8.36
C PRO A 22 -6.10 2.61 -8.39
N PHE A 23 -7.00 2.72 -9.36
CA PHE A 23 -7.96 3.83 -9.37
C PHE A 23 -8.99 3.73 -8.25
N LEU A 24 -9.40 2.52 -7.84
CA LEU A 24 -10.31 2.34 -6.70
C LEU A 24 -9.55 2.56 -5.39
N ALA A 25 -8.33 2.02 -5.30
CA ALA A 25 -7.48 2.25 -4.15
C ALA A 25 -7.21 3.75 -3.97
N GLU A 26 -6.85 4.45 -5.05
CA GLU A 26 -6.66 5.89 -5.09
C GLU A 26 -7.92 6.64 -4.66
N ALA A 27 -9.07 6.34 -5.27
CA ALA A 27 -10.33 7.01 -4.96
C ALA A 27 -10.74 6.77 -3.49
N ALA A 28 -10.48 5.58 -2.95
CA ALA A 28 -10.72 5.25 -1.56
C ALA A 28 -9.78 6.04 -0.63
N SER A 29 -8.48 6.09 -0.92
CA SER A 29 -7.51 6.87 -0.15
C SER A 29 -7.81 8.37 -0.20
N LEU A 30 -8.23 8.91 -1.35
CA LEU A 30 -8.65 10.30 -1.47
C LEU A 30 -9.94 10.59 -0.69
N ASN A 31 -10.93 9.67 -0.72
CA ASN A 31 -12.13 9.80 0.11
C ASN A 31 -11.79 9.78 1.60
N LEU A 32 -10.92 8.86 2.02
CA LEU A 32 -10.47 8.76 3.40
C LEU A 32 -9.74 10.04 3.82
N TRP A 33 -8.86 10.57 2.96
CA TRP A 33 -8.20 11.84 3.16
C TRP A 33 -9.21 12.99 3.35
N GLU A 34 -10.20 13.11 2.47
CA GLU A 34 -11.25 14.13 2.56
C GLU A 34 -12.04 14.03 3.89
N ILE A 35 -12.39 12.81 4.31
CA ILE A 35 -13.05 12.57 5.60
C ILE A 35 -12.16 12.98 6.77
N MET A 36 -10.86 12.66 6.73
CA MET A 36 -9.93 12.92 7.83
C MET A 36 -9.53 14.41 7.93
N THR A 37 -9.56 15.12 6.81
CA THR A 37 -9.21 16.55 6.72
C THR A 37 -10.41 17.48 6.70
N ASN A 38 -11.64 16.96 6.61
CA ASN A 38 -12.85 17.76 6.33
C ASN A 38 -12.68 18.68 5.11
N THR A 39 -11.85 18.31 4.14
CA THR A 39 -11.46 19.15 3.00
C THR A 39 -11.86 18.49 1.69
N PRO A 40 -12.67 19.14 0.84
CA PRO A 40 -13.09 18.57 -0.43
C PRO A 40 -11.90 18.26 -1.33
N THR A 41 -11.91 17.11 -2.02
CA THR A 41 -10.84 16.71 -2.96
C THR A 41 -10.60 17.75 -4.09
N THR A 42 -11.57 18.64 -4.34
CA THR A 42 -11.48 19.73 -5.33
C THR A 42 -10.79 21.00 -4.82
N ALA A 43 -10.55 21.11 -3.50
CA ALA A 43 -9.85 22.22 -2.88
C ALA A 43 -8.34 21.95 -2.93
N THR A 44 -7.73 22.29 -4.08
CA THR A 44 -6.30 22.17 -4.37
C THR A 44 -5.44 23.19 -3.60
N THR A 45 -5.69 23.37 -2.31
CA THR A 45 -4.95 24.32 -1.49
C THR A 45 -4.19 23.60 -0.40
N ALA A 46 -2.87 23.65 -0.51
CA ALA A 46 -1.92 23.79 0.57
C ALA A 46 -2.49 23.54 1.97
N HIS A 47 -2.58 22.28 2.39
CA HIS A 47 -2.66 22.01 3.82
C HIS A 47 -1.40 22.55 4.48
N ASP A 48 -1.60 23.35 5.52
CA ASP A 48 -0.49 23.86 6.31
C ASP A 48 0.28 22.66 6.88
N ILE A 49 1.61 22.73 6.84
CA ILE A 49 2.48 21.64 7.28
C ILE A 49 2.21 21.26 8.75
N SER A 50 1.66 22.20 9.55
CA SER A 50 1.24 21.99 10.93
C SER A 50 0.09 21.00 11.08
N GLU A 51 -0.75 20.80 10.07
CA GLU A 51 -1.90 19.87 10.10
C GLU A 51 -1.48 18.41 9.82
N LYS A 52 -0.32 18.18 9.18
CA LYS A 52 0.11 16.82 8.82
C LYS A 52 0.25 15.89 10.01
N HIS A 53 0.78 16.41 11.13
CA HIS A 53 0.94 15.63 12.34
C HIS A 53 -0.42 15.21 12.92
N ASP A 54 -1.39 16.13 12.95
CA ASP A 54 -2.75 15.85 13.43
C ASP A 54 -3.45 14.80 12.54
N ILE A 55 -3.27 14.89 11.22
CA ILE A 55 -3.87 13.94 10.27
C ILE A 55 -3.23 12.56 10.40
N SER A 56 -1.90 12.47 10.52
CA SER A 56 -1.19 11.20 10.71
C SER A 56 -1.63 10.47 11.99
N GLU A 57 -1.83 11.20 13.09
CA GLU A 57 -2.34 10.61 14.34
C GLU A 57 -3.80 10.16 14.20
N LYS A 58 -4.66 10.96 13.54
CA LYS A 58 -6.04 10.54 13.21
C LYS A 58 -6.08 9.23 12.42
N TYR A 59 -5.20 9.05 11.44
CA TYR A 59 -5.10 7.80 10.68
C TYR A 59 -4.76 6.61 11.59
N LYS A 60 -3.79 6.77 12.50
CA LYS A 60 -3.35 5.71 13.41
C LYS A 60 -4.43 5.30 14.42
N ASP A 61 -5.29 6.24 14.84
CA ASP A 61 -6.31 5.95 15.86
C ASP A 61 -7.65 5.51 15.24
N LYS A 62 -8.16 6.28 14.27
CA LYS A 62 -9.53 6.12 13.78
C LYS A 62 -9.71 4.88 12.92
N ILE A 63 -8.69 4.52 12.12
CA ILE A 63 -8.81 3.36 11.23
C ILE A 63 -8.86 2.07 12.04
N PRO A 64 -7.95 1.80 13.00
CA PRO A 64 -8.07 0.64 13.89
C PRO A 64 -9.37 0.62 14.70
N GLU A 65 -9.85 1.77 15.19
CA GLU A 65 -11.13 1.89 15.91
C GLU A 65 -12.30 1.40 15.05
N VAL A 66 -12.41 1.86 13.80
CA VAL A 66 -13.48 1.44 12.88
C VAL A 66 -13.41 -0.06 12.59
N ILE A 67 -12.20 -0.60 12.40
CA ILE A 67 -12.01 -2.03 12.13
C ILE A 67 -12.35 -2.89 13.35
N ALA A 68 -12.00 -2.43 14.55
CA ALA A 68 -12.39 -3.11 15.80
C ALA A 68 -13.92 -3.18 15.92
N ASN A 69 -14.62 -2.07 15.62
CA ASN A 69 -16.08 -2.06 15.60
C ASN A 69 -16.66 -3.05 14.58
N TRP A 70 -16.02 -3.23 13.41
CA TRP A 70 -16.43 -4.24 12.43
C TRP A 70 -16.20 -5.69 12.92
N PHE A 71 -15.15 -5.92 13.71
CA PHE A 71 -14.90 -7.21 14.34
C PHE A 71 -15.95 -7.55 15.39
N GLU A 72 -16.33 -6.58 16.21
CA GLU A 72 -17.37 -6.73 17.24
C GLU A 72 -18.75 -6.94 16.61
N ALA A 73 -19.05 -6.25 15.51
CA ALA A 73 -20.29 -6.41 14.76
C ALA A 73 -20.37 -7.71 13.94
N GLY A 74 -19.31 -8.54 13.93
CA GLY A 74 -19.29 -9.81 13.20
C GLY A 74 -19.24 -9.66 11.68
N LEU A 75 -18.88 -8.48 11.16
CA LEU A 75 -18.80 -8.21 9.71
C LEU A 75 -17.61 -8.90 9.04
N ILE A 76 -16.60 -9.29 9.83
CA ILE A 76 -15.40 -9.98 9.36
C ILE A 76 -15.30 -11.37 9.99
N SER A 77 -15.19 -12.38 9.14
CA SER A 77 -15.03 -13.77 9.56
C SER A 77 -13.77 -13.96 10.40
N LYS A 78 -13.84 -14.79 11.46
CA LYS A 78 -12.73 -14.98 12.41
C LYS A 78 -11.43 -15.43 11.71
N GLY A 79 -11.55 -16.30 10.70
CA GLY A 79 -10.41 -16.83 9.94
C GLY A 79 -9.76 -15.83 8.99
N GLN A 80 -10.28 -14.61 8.83
CA GLN A 80 -9.73 -13.59 7.94
C GLN A 80 -9.21 -12.34 8.69
N ARG A 81 -9.29 -12.35 10.03
CA ARG A 81 -8.94 -11.18 10.84
C ARG A 81 -7.44 -10.89 10.80
N GLY A 82 -6.61 -11.92 10.82
CA GLY A 82 -5.15 -11.77 10.79
C GLY A 82 -4.68 -11.11 9.49
N GLU A 83 -5.16 -11.62 8.36
CA GLU A 83 -4.85 -11.10 7.03
C GLU A 83 -5.40 -9.69 6.84
N LEU A 84 -6.59 -9.38 7.38
CA LEU A 84 -7.10 -8.02 7.34
C LEU A 84 -6.22 -7.05 8.15
N VAL A 85 -5.82 -7.42 9.37
CA VAL A 85 -4.94 -6.60 10.20
C VAL A 85 -3.60 -6.35 9.51
N ALA A 86 -2.98 -7.38 8.94
CA ALA A 86 -1.72 -7.25 8.20
C ALA A 86 -1.86 -6.27 7.02
N ARG A 87 -2.93 -6.38 6.24
CA ARG A 87 -3.21 -5.46 5.12
C ARG A 87 -3.37 -4.01 5.60
N ILE A 88 -4.11 -3.80 6.69
CA ILE A 88 -4.30 -2.45 7.26
C ILE A 88 -2.97 -1.85 7.71
N LEU A 89 -2.11 -2.62 8.40
CA LEU A 89 -0.80 -2.13 8.84
C LEU A 89 0.07 -1.67 7.66
N LEU A 90 0.09 -2.44 6.58
CA LEU A 90 0.83 -2.08 5.37
C LEU A 90 0.23 -0.86 4.66
N THR A 91 -1.10 -0.78 4.55
CA THR A 91 -1.78 0.40 3.96
C THR A 91 -1.54 1.65 4.79
N LEU A 92 -1.62 1.57 6.12
CA LEU A 92 -1.36 2.69 7.02
C LEU A 92 0.09 3.18 6.89
N ALA A 93 1.06 2.25 6.94
CA ALA A 93 2.47 2.61 6.79
C ALA A 93 2.72 3.31 5.45
N HIS A 94 2.09 2.80 4.38
CA HIS A 94 2.17 3.40 3.05
C HIS A 94 1.58 4.83 3.03
N ASP A 95 0.34 4.99 3.47
CA ASP A 95 -0.37 6.27 3.42
C ASP A 95 0.32 7.33 4.28
N LEU A 96 0.86 6.95 5.44
CA LEU A 96 1.65 7.84 6.29
C LEU A 96 2.90 8.37 5.59
N CYS A 97 3.60 7.54 4.79
CA CYS A 97 4.70 8.03 3.95
C CYS A 97 4.22 9.04 2.91
N VAL A 98 3.05 8.81 2.29
CA VAL A 98 2.48 9.74 1.32
C VAL A 98 2.14 11.08 1.97
N ILE A 99 1.48 11.04 3.13
CA ILE A 99 1.04 12.22 3.91
C ILE A 99 2.25 13.09 4.30
N ASP A 100 3.31 12.47 4.82
CA ASP A 100 4.53 13.20 5.17
C ASP A 100 5.18 13.85 3.94
N ALA A 101 5.16 13.16 2.80
CA ALA A 101 5.70 13.64 1.53
C ALA A 101 4.82 14.66 0.78
N LEU A 102 3.64 15.02 1.30
CA LEU A 102 2.76 16.00 0.66
C LEU A 102 3.42 17.37 0.52
N LYS A 103 3.14 18.05 -0.60
CA LYS A 103 3.65 19.39 -0.86
C LYS A 103 2.47 20.33 -1.12
N PRO A 104 2.49 21.57 -0.59
CA PRO A 104 1.35 22.49 -0.64
C PRO A 104 0.77 22.78 -2.05
N SER A 105 1.57 22.61 -3.10
CA SER A 105 1.25 23.03 -4.48
C SER A 105 1.09 21.87 -5.47
N LYS A 106 1.03 20.62 -5.01
CA LYS A 106 0.86 19.45 -5.89
C LYS A 106 -0.40 18.68 -5.52
N PRO A 107 -1.18 18.20 -6.50
CA PRO A 107 -2.26 17.26 -6.25
C PRO A 107 -1.73 16.05 -5.47
N THR A 108 -2.45 15.68 -4.40
CA THR A 108 -2.15 14.47 -3.65
C THR A 108 -2.45 13.25 -4.51
N THR A 109 -1.52 12.32 -4.57
CA THR A 109 -1.80 10.98 -5.06
C THR A 109 -1.24 9.94 -4.12
N PHE A 110 -2.08 8.98 -3.76
CA PHE A 110 -1.72 7.86 -2.90
C PHE A 110 -1.11 6.72 -3.71
N SER A 111 -1.36 6.64 -5.02
CA SER A 111 -0.80 5.63 -5.93
C SER A 111 0.62 5.96 -6.38
N ARG A 112 1.46 6.43 -5.45
CA ARG A 112 2.86 6.77 -5.70
C ARG A 112 3.79 5.77 -5.06
N LYS A 113 4.96 5.59 -5.66
CA LYS A 113 6.04 4.85 -4.99
C LYS A 113 6.58 5.62 -3.79
N ILE A 114 6.94 4.89 -2.74
CA ILE A 114 7.50 5.41 -1.48
C ILE A 114 8.86 4.74 -1.17
N PRO A 115 9.78 5.42 -0.48
CA PRO A 115 11.07 4.82 -0.12
C PRO A 115 10.89 3.66 0.87
N VAL A 116 11.63 2.56 0.67
CA VAL A 116 11.53 1.35 1.52
C VAL A 116 11.85 1.68 2.98
N VAL A 117 12.89 2.48 3.23
CA VAL A 117 13.32 2.81 4.59
C VAL A 117 12.24 3.60 5.33
N GLU A 118 11.67 4.63 4.68
CA GLU A 118 10.58 5.43 5.26
C GLU A 118 9.34 4.55 5.53
N PHE A 119 9.00 3.64 4.61
CA PHE A 119 7.90 2.70 4.79
C PHE A 119 8.10 1.81 6.02
N LEU A 120 9.30 1.26 6.21
CA LEU A 120 9.61 0.42 7.37
C LEU A 120 9.59 1.25 8.67
N GLU A 121 10.04 2.50 8.65
CA GLU A 121 9.92 3.42 9.81
C GLU A 121 8.46 3.70 10.16
N LYS A 122 7.54 3.75 9.18
CA LYS A 122 6.10 3.88 9.47
C LYS A 122 5.45 2.58 9.94
N LEU A 123 5.97 1.44 9.52
CA LEU A 123 5.45 0.12 9.89
C LEU A 123 5.93 -0.32 11.28
N ILE A 124 7.14 0.06 11.68
CA ILE A 124 7.80 -0.36 12.91
C ILE A 124 7.56 0.70 14.00
N HIS A 125 7.35 0.25 15.24
CA HIS A 125 7.27 1.18 16.38
C HIS A 125 8.59 1.95 16.56
N PRO A 126 8.57 3.27 16.83
CA PRO A 126 9.78 4.11 16.92
C PRO A 126 10.91 3.55 17.79
N ASP A 127 10.57 2.97 18.95
CA ASP A 127 11.54 2.37 19.88
C ASP A 127 12.39 1.23 19.28
N PHE A 128 11.98 0.66 18.15
CA PHE A 128 12.67 -0.44 17.49
C PHE A 128 13.31 -0.06 16.15
N HIS A 129 13.22 1.20 15.72
CA HIS A 129 13.74 1.64 14.42
C HIS A 129 15.22 1.30 14.27
N ASP A 130 16.09 1.80 15.15
CA ASP A 130 17.53 1.56 15.05
C ASP A 130 17.85 0.07 15.18
N LYS A 131 17.18 -0.63 16.11
CA LYS A 131 17.40 -2.06 16.34
C LYS A 131 17.11 -2.91 15.10
N ILE A 132 16.06 -2.58 14.35
CA ILE A 132 15.64 -3.38 13.18
C ILE A 132 16.33 -2.87 11.90
N LEU A 133 16.35 -1.55 11.67
CA LEU A 133 16.89 -0.97 10.44
C LEU A 133 18.42 -1.05 10.40
N ASP A 134 19.09 -1.05 11.53
CA ASP A 134 20.55 -1.18 11.59
C ASP A 134 21.00 -2.63 11.83
N ALA A 135 20.06 -3.59 11.84
CA ALA A 135 20.37 -5.01 11.90
C ALA A 135 21.12 -5.47 10.63
N ARG A 136 22.05 -6.41 10.82
CA ARG A 136 22.82 -7.05 9.75
C ARG A 136 22.33 -8.48 9.52
N PRO A 137 22.50 -9.02 8.29
CA PRO A 137 22.17 -10.42 8.02
C PRO A 137 22.95 -11.35 8.95
N GLN A 138 22.26 -12.37 9.48
CA GLN A 138 22.87 -13.32 10.41
C GLN A 138 23.69 -14.40 9.69
N ASN A 139 23.32 -14.73 8.45
CA ASN A 139 23.86 -15.85 7.68
C ASN A 139 25.03 -15.45 6.75
N MET A 140 25.35 -14.17 6.66
CA MET A 140 26.42 -13.67 5.80
C MET A 140 26.94 -12.32 6.31
N GLU A 141 28.13 -11.93 5.89
CA GLU A 141 28.55 -10.54 6.03
C GLU A 141 27.72 -9.66 5.09
N GLY A 142 27.32 -8.49 5.56
CA GLY A 142 26.47 -7.61 4.76
C GLY A 142 26.24 -6.24 5.38
N LYS A 143 25.65 -5.39 4.55
CA LYS A 143 25.13 -4.07 4.92
C LYS A 143 23.98 -4.22 5.91
N THR A 144 23.73 -3.17 6.68
CA THR A 144 22.51 -3.06 7.48
C THR A 144 21.26 -3.05 6.57
N LEU A 145 20.09 -3.34 7.12
CA LEU A 145 18.83 -3.27 6.37
C LEU A 145 18.62 -1.89 5.74
N ARG A 146 18.90 -0.82 6.50
CA ARG A 146 18.85 0.58 6.07
C ARG A 146 19.76 0.84 4.87
N GLU A 147 21.01 0.38 4.94
CA GLU A 147 21.99 0.54 3.86
C GLU A 147 21.66 -0.31 2.63
N ALA A 148 21.14 -1.52 2.82
CA ALA A 148 20.80 -2.44 1.74
C ALA A 148 19.64 -1.92 0.88
N PHE A 149 18.63 -1.30 1.51
CA PHE A 149 17.46 -0.75 0.84
C PHE A 149 17.52 0.77 0.60
N ALA A 150 18.68 1.40 0.82
CA ALA A 150 18.86 2.82 0.58
C ALA A 150 18.60 3.18 -0.90
N GLY A 151 17.59 4.02 -1.14
CA GLY A 151 17.17 4.43 -2.48
C GLY A 151 16.32 3.40 -3.24
N CYS A 152 15.88 2.33 -2.58
CA CYS A 152 14.88 1.40 -3.11
C CYS A 152 13.46 1.90 -2.84
N TYR A 153 12.50 1.42 -3.63
CA TYR A 153 11.11 1.88 -3.56
C TYR A 153 10.12 0.73 -3.46
N ILE A 154 9.00 0.98 -2.79
CA ILE A 154 7.80 0.15 -2.80
C ILE A 154 6.71 0.88 -3.57
N HIS A 155 5.84 0.13 -4.23
CA HIS A 155 4.62 0.64 -4.84
C HIS A 155 3.47 -0.36 -4.58
N GLY A 156 2.58 -0.01 -3.65
CA GLY A 156 1.53 -0.91 -3.18
C GLY A 156 0.39 -0.18 -2.49
N THR A 157 -0.75 -0.04 -3.17
CA THR A 157 -1.99 0.55 -2.61
C THR A 157 -3.14 -0.45 -2.54
N GLN A 158 -2.94 -1.66 -3.09
CA GLN A 158 -3.94 -2.72 -3.12
C GLN A 158 -3.31 -4.10 -2.87
N PHE A 159 -4.16 -5.11 -2.75
CA PHE A 159 -3.75 -6.49 -2.49
C PHE A 159 -4.35 -7.44 -3.52
N ILE A 160 -3.51 -8.19 -4.20
CA ILE A 160 -3.92 -9.32 -5.05
C ILE A 160 -3.68 -10.63 -4.31
N LYS A 161 -4.54 -11.64 -4.50
CA LYS A 161 -4.34 -12.96 -3.89
C LYS A 161 -3.58 -13.87 -4.86
N ALA A 162 -2.56 -14.56 -4.35
CA ALA A 162 -1.86 -15.63 -5.05
C ALA A 162 -2.83 -16.72 -5.50
N GLY A 163 -2.86 -17.02 -6.80
CA GLY A 163 -3.65 -18.13 -7.34
C GLY A 163 -2.95 -19.48 -7.21
N ASP A 164 -1.63 -19.49 -7.35
CA ASP A 164 -0.75 -20.66 -7.28
C ASP A 164 0.70 -20.21 -6.97
N ASN A 165 1.65 -21.15 -7.01
CA ASN A 165 3.06 -20.86 -6.70
C ASN A 165 3.82 -20.14 -7.82
N SER A 166 3.22 -19.93 -9.01
CA SER A 166 3.86 -19.19 -10.11
C SER A 166 3.98 -17.69 -9.86
N ILE A 167 3.39 -17.20 -8.77
CA ILE A 167 3.39 -15.77 -8.40
C ILE A 167 4.62 -15.34 -7.60
N VAL A 168 5.50 -16.27 -7.23
CA VAL A 168 6.75 -15.98 -6.49
C VAL A 168 7.93 -15.97 -7.46
N THR A 169 7.86 -15.08 -8.45
CA THR A 169 8.95 -14.83 -9.40
C THR A 169 9.23 -13.33 -9.51
N ASP A 170 10.40 -12.98 -10.02
CA ASP A 170 10.79 -11.59 -10.24
C ASP A 170 9.85 -10.90 -11.24
N GLU A 171 9.39 -11.61 -12.28
CA GLU A 171 8.43 -11.08 -13.24
C GLU A 171 7.07 -10.80 -12.58
N ALA A 172 6.57 -11.71 -11.74
CA ALA A 172 5.32 -11.52 -11.01
C ALA A 172 5.43 -10.33 -10.02
N ALA A 173 6.57 -10.22 -9.33
CA ALA A 173 6.86 -9.08 -8.45
C ALA A 173 6.93 -7.76 -9.23
N LEU A 174 7.55 -7.76 -10.40
CA LEU A 174 7.62 -6.61 -11.29
C LEU A 174 6.23 -6.18 -11.78
N TYR A 175 5.39 -7.12 -12.23
CA TYR A 175 4.02 -6.81 -12.62
C TYR A 175 3.19 -6.28 -11.46
N ALA A 176 3.35 -6.86 -10.27
CA ALA A 176 2.69 -6.38 -9.06
C ALA A 176 3.16 -4.96 -8.70
N PHE A 177 4.47 -4.69 -8.76
CA PHE A 177 5.05 -3.37 -8.54
C PHE A 177 4.51 -2.34 -9.53
N ILE A 178 4.50 -2.63 -10.84
CA ILE A 178 3.96 -1.71 -11.87
C ILE A 178 2.48 -1.42 -11.61
N ARG A 179 1.73 -2.42 -11.14
CA ARG A 179 0.31 -2.29 -10.82
C ARG A 179 0.04 -1.71 -9.44
N GLY A 180 1.04 -1.39 -8.62
CA GLY A 180 0.84 -0.89 -7.27
C GLY A 180 0.18 -1.92 -6.34
N ALA A 181 0.56 -3.20 -6.44
CA ALA A 181 -0.03 -4.29 -5.68
C ALA A 181 0.96 -4.98 -4.75
N PHE A 182 0.52 -5.22 -3.52
CA PHE A 182 1.07 -6.27 -2.67
C PHE A 182 0.41 -7.61 -3.01
N ILE A 183 1.13 -8.69 -2.79
CA ILE A 183 0.61 -10.03 -3.08
C ILE A 183 0.34 -10.76 -1.78
N GLN A 184 -0.92 -11.06 -1.50
CA GLN A 184 -1.31 -11.88 -0.37
C GLN A 184 -1.16 -13.36 -0.72
N GLY A 185 -0.54 -14.11 0.19
CA GLY A 185 -0.46 -15.55 0.16
C GLY A 185 -1.84 -16.20 0.05
N GLY A 186 -1.87 -17.32 -0.66
CA GLY A 186 -3.01 -18.22 -0.71
C GLY A 186 -2.66 -19.56 -0.07
N ASP A 187 -3.63 -20.47 -0.02
CA ASP A 187 -3.51 -21.78 0.62
C ASP A 187 -2.32 -22.62 0.07
N TYR A 188 -1.83 -22.28 -1.12
CA TYR A 188 -0.71 -22.95 -1.81
C TYR A 188 0.68 -22.42 -1.41
N LEU A 189 0.76 -21.22 -0.83
CA LEU A 189 2.00 -20.57 -0.37
C LEU A 189 2.12 -20.71 1.14
N ALA A 190 2.25 -21.96 1.61
CA ALA A 190 2.23 -22.31 3.03
C ALA A 190 3.30 -21.64 3.93
N ALA A 191 4.24 -20.89 3.35
CA ALA A 191 5.34 -20.23 4.06
C ALA A 191 5.32 -18.69 3.98
N MET A 192 4.41 -18.07 3.20
CA MET A 192 4.42 -16.62 2.98
C MET A 192 3.00 -16.04 2.98
N ASP A 193 2.72 -15.16 3.94
CA ASP A 193 1.42 -14.49 4.06
C ASP A 193 1.29 -13.26 3.14
N ILE A 194 2.39 -12.52 2.95
CA ILE A 194 2.44 -11.32 2.11
C ILE A 194 3.79 -11.21 1.43
N ILE A 195 3.78 -10.88 0.14
CA ILE A 195 4.93 -10.53 -0.67
C ILE A 195 4.82 -9.04 -1.00
N ILE A 196 5.89 -8.30 -0.68
CA ILE A 196 6.01 -6.87 -0.93
C ILE A 196 7.02 -6.68 -2.07
N PRO A 197 6.59 -6.31 -3.28
CA PRO A 197 7.51 -6.02 -4.36
C PRO A 197 8.34 -4.76 -4.06
N ILE A 198 9.66 -4.88 -4.22
CA ILE A 198 10.61 -3.78 -4.01
C ILE A 198 11.35 -3.54 -5.32
N LEU A 199 11.30 -2.31 -5.81
CA LEU A 199 12.18 -1.86 -6.89
C LEU A 199 13.55 -1.55 -6.30
N MET A 200 14.50 -2.43 -6.59
CA MET A 200 15.90 -2.26 -6.21
C MET A 200 16.54 -1.14 -7.03
N LYS A 201 17.47 -0.40 -6.40
CA LYS A 201 18.26 0.61 -7.09
C LYS A 201 19.11 -0.07 -8.19
N ASP A 202 19.26 0.61 -9.32
CA ASP A 202 20.07 0.23 -10.49
C ASP A 202 19.41 -0.65 -11.57
N GLU A 203 18.13 -1.03 -11.43
CA GLU A 203 17.35 -1.56 -12.56
C GLU A 203 16.58 -0.45 -13.29
N LYS A 204 16.94 -0.19 -14.55
CA LYS A 204 16.11 0.63 -15.44
C LYS A 204 14.85 -0.16 -15.79
N LEU A 205 13.68 0.30 -15.34
CA LEU A 205 12.40 -0.06 -15.95
C LEU A 205 12.40 0.51 -17.38
N ASP A 206 12.76 -0.31 -18.36
CA ASP A 206 12.67 0.10 -19.76
C ASP A 206 11.20 0.26 -20.17
N ARG A 207 10.92 1.23 -21.03
CA ARG A 207 9.58 1.70 -21.46
C ARG A 207 8.78 0.68 -22.29
N TRP A 208 9.18 -0.59 -22.28
CA TRP A 208 8.55 -1.67 -23.04
C TRP A 208 7.93 -2.76 -22.15
N ILE A 209 7.59 -2.40 -20.90
CA ILE A 209 6.40 -2.91 -20.21
C ILE A 209 5.35 -1.81 -20.19
#